data_AF-A0AAW1VMF5-F1
#
_entry.id   AF-A0AAW1VMF5-F1
#
_cell.length_a   1.000
_cell.length_b   1.000
_cell.length_c   1.000
_cell.angle_alpha   90.00
_cell.angle_beta   90.00
_cell.angle_gamma   90.00
#
_symmetry.space_group_name_H-M   'P 1'
#
loop_
_entity.id
_entity.type
_entity.pdbx_description
1 polymer ?
#
loop_
_entity_poly.entity_id
_entity_poly.type
_entity_poly.pdbx_seq_one_letter_code
_entity_poly.pdbx_strand_id
1 'polypeptide(L)'
;MLLMSGRDVCLGVVFLLLLSCRFGCGVESDISCLKSIKASLEDPLDMLSSSWDFNNNTEGFICNFLGIECWHPHESKVLNIKLADLGLKGKFPRGVQNCTTLTGLDLSSNNLSGSVPDDVDKLIHFITSLDLSSNNFSGEIPKNISNCTFLNVLKLDNNKFSGQIPPQLGQLSRIKTFSLTNNQLSGPIPVFTSNDTIGPDSFANNTGLCGPPYLESCKASPRKSMSLVRVIESNGVVMMIAVGFGVGFVVSFSYFIFQ
;
A
#
# COMPACT_ATOMS: atom_id res chain seq x y z
N MET A 1 -34.91 63.76 15.68
CA MET A 1 -35.73 62.59 16.07
C MET A 1 -36.51 62.15 14.84
N LEU A 2 -35.94 61.28 14.02
CA LEU A 2 -36.61 60.57 12.93
C LEU A 2 -35.90 59.21 12.81
N LEU A 3 -36.71 58.17 12.74
CA LEU A 3 -36.41 56.76 13.00
C LEU A 3 -35.47 56.15 11.95
N MET A 4 -34.41 55.49 12.40
CA MET A 4 -33.58 54.61 11.56
C MET A 4 -34.30 53.27 11.39
N SER A 5 -34.61 52.90 10.15
CA SER A 5 -35.04 51.56 9.76
C SER A 5 -33.80 50.71 9.44
N GLY A 6 -33.74 49.49 9.99
CA GLY A 6 -32.59 48.59 9.94
C GLY A 6 -32.30 47.98 8.57
N ARG A 7 -31.86 48.80 7.62
CA ARG A 7 -31.36 48.34 6.31
C ARG A 7 -29.96 48.84 5.93
N ASP A 8 -29.36 49.77 6.67
CA ASP A 8 -28.09 50.40 6.24
C ASP A 8 -26.86 50.07 7.10
N VAL A 9 -26.89 49.01 7.92
CA VAL A 9 -25.69 48.50 8.63
C VAL A 9 -25.17 47.18 8.02
N CYS A 10 -25.87 46.60 7.02
CA CYS A 10 -25.42 45.37 6.34
C CYS A 10 -24.61 45.60 5.05
N LEU A 11 -24.23 46.83 4.71
CA LEU A 11 -23.40 47.08 3.51
C LEU A 11 -21.89 47.02 3.75
N GLY A 12 -21.42 46.89 5.00
CA GLY A 12 -19.98 46.97 5.32
C GLY A 12 -19.25 45.67 5.63
N VAL A 13 -19.95 44.58 6.02
CA VAL A 13 -19.27 43.40 6.63
C VAL A 13 -19.78 42.04 6.10
N VAL A 14 -20.82 42.00 5.26
CA VAL A 14 -21.36 40.73 4.72
C VAL A 14 -20.85 40.41 3.29
N PHE A 15 -20.08 41.30 2.67
CA PHE A 15 -19.65 41.14 1.26
C PHE A 15 -18.35 40.35 1.07
N LEU A 16 -17.75 39.79 2.12
CA LEU A 16 -16.46 39.08 2.03
C LEU A 16 -16.51 37.57 2.37
N LEU A 17 -17.68 36.99 2.64
CA LEU A 17 -17.77 35.57 3.06
C LEU A 17 -18.83 34.71 2.35
N LEU A 18 -19.50 35.18 1.29
CA LEU A 18 -20.58 34.40 0.65
C LEU A 18 -20.58 34.33 -0.89
N LEU A 19 -19.45 34.50 -1.58
CA LEU A 19 -19.36 34.16 -3.02
C LEU A 19 -18.00 33.57 -3.42
N SER A 20 -17.81 32.27 -3.14
CA SER A 20 -17.11 31.32 -4.01
C SER A 20 -17.09 29.89 -3.44
N CYS A 21 -18.23 29.39 -2.95
CA CYS A 21 -18.48 27.97 -3.07
C CYS A 21 -19.20 27.77 -4.41
N ARG A 22 -18.44 27.87 -5.51
CA ARG A 22 -18.92 27.41 -6.81
C ARG A 22 -19.07 25.89 -6.74
N PHE A 23 -19.94 25.36 -7.58
CA PHE A 23 -20.18 23.94 -7.90
C PHE A 23 -18.92 23.10 -8.29
N GLY A 24 -17.69 23.48 -7.89
CA GLY A 24 -16.42 22.97 -8.43
C GLY A 24 -15.54 22.11 -7.50
N CYS A 25 -15.86 21.95 -6.21
CA CYS A 25 -14.92 21.28 -5.29
C CYS A 25 -14.76 19.77 -5.55
N GLY A 26 -15.78 19.12 -6.14
CA GLY A 26 -15.71 17.70 -6.49
C GLY A 26 -15.00 17.41 -7.81
N VAL A 27 -15.18 18.26 -8.82
CA VAL A 27 -14.64 18.01 -10.18
C VAL A 27 -13.13 18.30 -10.24
N GLU A 28 -12.65 19.26 -9.45
CA GLU A 28 -11.23 19.65 -9.41
C GLU A 28 -10.32 18.52 -8.88
N SER A 29 -10.79 17.72 -7.90
CA SER A 29 -10.00 16.61 -7.35
C SER A 29 -9.81 15.47 -8.35
N ASP A 30 -10.87 15.10 -9.08
CA ASP A 30 -10.83 14.03 -10.07
C ASP A 30 -10.02 14.44 -11.31
N ILE A 31 -10.13 15.70 -11.76
CA ILE A 31 -9.25 16.23 -12.81
C ILE A 31 -7.78 16.19 -12.36
N SER A 32 -7.49 16.60 -11.13
CA SER A 32 -6.12 16.56 -10.57
C SER A 32 -5.58 15.12 -10.48
N CYS A 33 -6.44 14.18 -10.10
CA CYS A 33 -6.13 12.75 -10.12
C CYS A 33 -5.72 12.28 -11.52
N LEU A 34 -6.55 12.50 -12.53
CA LEU A 34 -6.28 12.04 -13.89
C LEU A 34 -5.06 12.74 -14.50
N LYS A 35 -4.86 14.05 -14.25
CA LYS A 35 -3.62 14.76 -14.65
C LYS A 35 -2.38 14.13 -14.03
N SER A 36 -2.45 13.77 -12.75
CA SER A 36 -1.33 13.15 -12.04
C SER A 36 -1.03 11.74 -12.56
N ILE A 37 -2.07 10.96 -12.84
CA ILE A 37 -1.94 9.62 -13.45
C ILE A 37 -1.27 9.75 -14.81
N LYS A 38 -1.79 10.60 -15.70
CA LYS A 38 -1.23 10.86 -17.03
C LYS A 38 0.24 11.29 -16.96
N ALA A 39 0.60 12.17 -16.03
CA ALA A 39 1.97 12.63 -15.86
C ALA A 39 2.92 11.57 -15.27
N SER A 40 2.38 10.56 -14.58
CA SER A 40 3.17 9.52 -13.92
C SER A 40 3.44 8.29 -14.80
N LEU A 41 2.67 8.13 -15.88
CA LEU A 41 2.76 7.01 -16.81
C LEU A 41 3.47 7.43 -18.09
N GLU A 42 4.21 6.49 -18.68
CA GLU A 42 4.76 6.63 -20.01
C GLU A 42 3.78 6.03 -21.02
N ASP A 43 3.36 6.84 -22.00
CA ASP A 43 2.35 6.48 -23.01
C ASP A 43 2.96 6.46 -24.41
N PRO A 44 3.71 5.40 -24.78
CA PRO A 44 4.46 5.34 -26.04
C PRO A 44 3.55 5.22 -27.28
N LEU A 45 2.30 4.82 -27.10
CA LEU A 45 1.31 4.64 -28.16
C LEU A 45 0.34 5.82 -28.28
N ASP A 46 0.53 6.88 -27.48
CA ASP A 46 -0.30 8.08 -27.45
C ASP A 46 -1.79 7.80 -27.16
N MET A 47 -2.09 6.70 -26.47
CA MET A 47 -3.47 6.25 -26.21
C MET A 47 -4.15 7.12 -25.16
N LEU A 48 -3.43 7.47 -24.09
CA LEU A 48 -3.93 8.39 -23.06
C LEU A 48 -3.84 9.83 -23.55
N SER A 49 -2.74 10.18 -24.20
CA SER A 49 -2.47 11.57 -24.58
C SER A 49 -3.41 12.09 -25.67
N SER A 50 -3.85 11.24 -26.60
CA SER A 50 -4.87 11.56 -27.60
C SER A 50 -6.29 11.69 -27.03
N SER A 51 -6.60 11.03 -25.90
CA SER A 51 -7.95 11.02 -25.33
C SER A 51 -8.12 11.96 -24.13
N TRP A 52 -7.16 11.97 -23.20
CA TRP A 52 -7.20 12.74 -21.96
C TRP A 52 -6.72 14.17 -22.21
N ASP A 53 -7.51 14.96 -22.92
CA ASP A 53 -7.25 16.37 -23.18
C ASP A 53 -7.89 17.26 -22.11
N PHE A 54 -7.04 17.96 -21.36
CA PHE A 54 -7.45 18.85 -20.28
C PHE A 54 -7.42 20.34 -20.66
N ASN A 55 -7.15 20.67 -21.92
CA ASN A 55 -7.02 22.06 -22.38
C ASN A 55 -8.36 22.67 -22.81
N ASN A 56 -9.38 21.84 -23.04
CA ASN A 56 -10.70 22.31 -23.43
C ASN A 56 -11.52 22.66 -22.17
N ASN A 57 -12.07 23.87 -22.10
CA ASN A 57 -12.69 24.49 -20.91
C ASN A 57 -14.05 23.88 -20.48
N THR A 58 -14.29 22.58 -20.67
CA THR A 58 -15.53 21.91 -20.25
C THR A 58 -15.25 20.88 -19.17
N GLU A 59 -15.29 21.35 -17.93
CA GLU A 59 -15.61 20.55 -16.74
C GLU A 59 -16.91 19.77 -17.01
N GLY A 60 -16.80 18.47 -17.25
CA GLY A 60 -17.88 17.62 -17.75
C GLY A 60 -17.42 16.48 -18.67
N PHE A 61 -16.23 16.59 -19.27
CA PHE A 61 -15.75 15.66 -20.30
C PHE A 61 -14.90 14.49 -19.80
N ILE A 62 -14.46 14.47 -18.54
CA ILE A 62 -13.52 13.43 -18.08
C ILE A 62 -14.12 12.01 -18.15
N CYS A 63 -15.45 11.88 -18.08
CA CYS A 63 -16.14 10.60 -18.23
C CYS A 63 -16.15 10.06 -19.67
N ASN A 64 -15.77 10.88 -20.65
CA ASN A 64 -15.60 10.47 -22.04
C ASN A 64 -14.16 10.06 -22.35
N PHE A 65 -13.25 10.26 -21.41
CA PHE A 65 -11.87 9.84 -21.58
C PHE A 65 -11.78 8.32 -21.66
N LEU A 66 -10.84 7.86 -22.47
CA LEU A 66 -10.52 6.45 -22.62
C LEU A 66 -10.32 5.82 -21.24
N GLY A 67 -11.09 4.78 -20.97
CA GLY A 67 -10.98 4.00 -19.74
C GLY A 67 -11.57 4.65 -18.50
N ILE A 68 -12.19 5.82 -18.57
CA ILE A 68 -12.82 6.46 -17.40
C ILE A 68 -14.30 6.11 -17.34
N GLU A 69 -14.72 5.48 -16.25
CA GLU A 69 -16.12 5.28 -15.92
C GLU A 69 -16.49 6.14 -14.72
N CYS A 70 -17.57 6.90 -14.86
CA CYS A 70 -18.05 7.78 -13.81
C CYS A 70 -19.28 7.20 -13.09
N TRP A 71 -19.48 7.59 -11.83
CA TRP A 71 -20.66 7.22 -11.05
C TRP A 71 -21.97 7.72 -11.67
N HIS A 72 -21.96 8.97 -12.16
CA HIS A 72 -23.10 9.58 -12.84
C HIS A 72 -22.62 10.46 -14.02
N PRO A 73 -23.30 10.44 -15.19
CA PRO A 73 -22.86 11.17 -16.39
C PRO A 73 -22.71 12.68 -16.20
N HIS A 74 -23.43 13.26 -15.22
CA HIS A 74 -23.48 14.70 -15.00
C HIS A 74 -22.62 15.21 -13.83
N GLU A 75 -21.97 14.32 -13.07
CA GLU A 75 -21.26 14.70 -11.84
C GLU A 75 -19.74 14.57 -11.93
N SER A 76 -19.18 14.12 -13.06
CA SER A 76 -17.73 14.01 -13.29
C SER A 76 -16.97 13.38 -12.12
N LYS A 77 -17.54 12.32 -11.55
CA LYS A 77 -16.96 11.56 -10.43
C LYS A 77 -16.44 10.23 -10.90
N VAL A 78 -15.12 10.06 -10.87
CA VAL A 78 -14.45 8.85 -11.36
C VAL A 78 -14.79 7.69 -10.43
N LEU A 79 -15.39 6.65 -11.00
CA LEU A 79 -15.76 5.42 -10.29
C LEU A 79 -14.77 4.30 -10.61
N ASN A 80 -14.45 4.10 -11.88
CA ASN A 80 -13.48 3.11 -12.32
C ASN A 80 -12.51 3.72 -13.34
N ILE A 81 -11.26 3.26 -13.29
CA ILE A 81 -10.22 3.55 -14.27
C ILE A 81 -9.81 2.21 -14.89
N LYS A 82 -10.06 2.04 -16.19
CA LYS A 82 -9.83 0.84 -16.99
C LYS A 82 -8.85 1.13 -18.12
N LEU A 83 -7.57 0.95 -17.85
CA LEU A 83 -6.47 1.23 -18.77
C LEU A 83 -5.77 -0.05 -19.22
N ALA A 84 -6.55 -1.12 -19.42
CA ALA A 84 -6.02 -2.41 -19.85
C ALA A 84 -5.54 -2.38 -21.31
N ASP A 85 -4.44 -3.06 -21.61
CA ASP A 85 -3.93 -3.28 -22.98
C ASP A 85 -3.66 -1.99 -23.78
N LEU A 86 -3.01 -1.02 -23.13
CA LEU A 86 -2.65 0.27 -23.74
C LEU A 86 -1.15 0.43 -24.00
N GLY A 87 -0.34 -0.60 -23.71
CA GLY A 87 1.12 -0.56 -23.87
C GLY A 87 1.81 0.42 -22.93
N LEU A 88 1.16 0.80 -21.82
CA LEU A 88 1.65 1.79 -20.87
C LEU A 88 2.90 1.29 -20.14
N LYS A 89 3.81 2.21 -19.86
CA LYS A 89 5.06 1.97 -19.11
C LYS A 89 5.14 2.86 -17.88
N GLY A 90 6.14 2.61 -17.05
CA GLY A 90 6.41 3.35 -15.82
C GLY A 90 6.21 2.48 -14.58
N LYS A 91 5.76 3.11 -13.49
CA LYS A 91 5.49 2.47 -12.19
C LYS A 91 4.00 2.50 -11.88
N PHE A 92 3.61 2.01 -10.69
CA PHE A 92 2.27 2.23 -10.18
C PHE A 92 1.93 3.74 -10.21
N PRO A 93 0.78 4.13 -10.80
CA PRO A 93 0.49 5.53 -11.08
C PRO A 93 0.35 6.35 -9.80
N ARG A 94 0.82 7.60 -9.86
CA ARG A 94 0.71 8.55 -8.75
C ARG A 94 -0.57 9.39 -8.88
N GLY A 95 -1.08 9.88 -7.76
CA GLY A 95 -2.25 10.76 -7.75
C GLY A 95 -3.58 10.02 -7.73
N VAL A 96 -3.58 8.69 -7.76
CA VAL A 96 -4.78 7.84 -7.64
C VAL A 96 -5.57 8.16 -6.36
N GLN A 97 -4.87 8.55 -5.29
CA GLN A 97 -5.47 8.97 -4.02
C GLN A 97 -6.40 10.19 -4.13
N ASN A 98 -6.25 10.99 -5.19
CA ASN A 98 -7.08 12.17 -5.42
C ASN A 98 -8.44 11.80 -6.06
N CYS A 99 -8.57 10.59 -6.62
CA CYS A 99 -9.84 10.05 -7.10
C CYS A 99 -10.62 9.47 -5.92
N THR A 100 -11.30 10.33 -5.17
CA THR A 100 -11.89 9.97 -3.85
C THR A 100 -13.04 8.97 -3.92
N THR A 101 -13.65 8.79 -5.09
CA THR A 101 -14.75 7.85 -5.34
C THR A 101 -14.32 6.59 -6.08
N LEU A 102 -13.02 6.39 -6.31
CA LEU A 102 -12.50 5.26 -7.08
C LEU A 102 -12.78 3.93 -6.37
N THR A 103 -13.46 3.03 -7.07
CA THR A 103 -13.77 1.67 -6.61
C THR A 103 -13.16 0.57 -7.50
N GLY A 104 -12.75 0.90 -8.72
CA GLY A 104 -12.14 -0.04 -9.66
C GLY A 104 -10.91 0.54 -10.33
N LEU A 105 -9.79 -0.20 -10.30
CA LEU A 105 -8.56 0.14 -10.99
C LEU A 105 -8.07 -1.09 -11.76
N ASP A 106 -8.11 -1.00 -13.08
CA ASP A 106 -7.61 -2.02 -13.99
C ASP A 106 -6.48 -1.41 -14.82
N LEU A 107 -5.26 -1.90 -14.57
CA LEU A 107 -4.04 -1.56 -15.29
C LEU A 107 -3.46 -2.79 -15.99
N SER A 108 -4.27 -3.83 -16.18
CA SER A 108 -3.82 -5.13 -16.66
C SER A 108 -3.26 -5.08 -18.08
N SER A 109 -2.42 -6.06 -18.43
CA SER A 109 -1.88 -6.20 -19.80
C SER A 109 -1.13 -4.96 -20.29
N ASN A 110 -0.24 -4.42 -19.45
CA ASN A 110 0.63 -3.30 -19.80
C ASN A 110 2.10 -3.66 -19.54
N ASN A 111 2.99 -2.69 -19.72
CA ASN A 111 4.43 -2.82 -19.46
C ASN A 111 4.84 -2.06 -18.19
N LEU A 112 3.95 -1.96 -17.19
CA LEU A 112 4.25 -1.31 -15.91
C LEU A 112 5.23 -2.14 -15.09
N SER A 113 6.07 -1.48 -14.29
CA SER A 113 7.20 -2.10 -13.60
C SER A 113 7.47 -1.51 -12.21
N GLY A 114 8.48 -2.04 -11.52
CA GLY A 114 8.81 -1.65 -10.15
C GLY A 114 7.89 -2.31 -9.13
N SER A 115 7.91 -1.83 -7.88
CA SER A 115 7.07 -2.36 -6.80
C SER A 115 5.74 -1.61 -6.68
N VAL A 116 4.73 -2.31 -6.17
CA VAL A 116 3.51 -1.66 -5.67
C VAL A 116 3.89 -0.93 -4.36
N PRO A 117 3.47 0.33 -4.16
CA PRO A 117 3.80 1.08 -2.94
C PRO A 117 3.33 0.40 -1.65
N ASP A 118 4.14 0.49 -0.58
CA ASP A 118 3.80 -0.09 0.72
C ASP A 118 2.56 0.55 1.36
N ASP A 119 2.24 1.79 1.00
CA ASP A 119 1.09 2.56 1.46
C ASP A 119 -0.05 2.60 0.43
N VAL A 120 -0.13 1.59 -0.44
CA VAL A 120 -1.16 1.47 -1.48
C VAL A 120 -2.59 1.55 -0.91
N ASP A 121 -2.81 1.13 0.33
CA ASP A 121 -4.11 1.26 1.00
C ASP A 121 -4.58 2.70 1.17
N LYS A 122 -3.65 3.65 1.26
CA LYS A 122 -3.97 5.09 1.28
C LYS A 122 -4.20 5.64 -0.12
N LEU A 123 -3.66 4.97 -1.15
CA LEU A 123 -3.81 5.36 -2.55
C LEU A 123 -5.15 4.91 -3.14
N ILE A 124 -5.66 3.76 -2.68
CA ILE A 124 -6.86 3.11 -3.22
C ILE A 124 -7.80 2.64 -2.09
N HIS A 125 -8.11 3.54 -1.16
CA HIS A 125 -8.79 3.21 0.10
C HIS A 125 -10.15 2.51 -0.05
N PHE A 126 -10.96 2.92 -1.04
CA PHE A 126 -12.32 2.39 -1.26
C PHE A 126 -12.39 1.35 -2.39
N ILE A 127 -11.25 0.82 -2.81
CA ILE A 127 -11.18 -0.11 -3.94
C ILE A 127 -11.94 -1.41 -3.66
N THR A 128 -12.67 -1.85 -4.67
CA THR A 128 -13.41 -3.12 -4.70
C THR A 128 -12.83 -4.07 -5.74
N SER A 129 -12.16 -3.54 -6.76
CA SER A 129 -11.50 -4.31 -7.82
C SER A 129 -10.15 -3.70 -8.15
N LEU A 130 -9.09 -4.49 -7.97
CA LEU A 130 -7.73 -4.15 -8.38
C LEU A 130 -7.20 -5.23 -9.32
N ASP A 131 -6.96 -4.86 -10.58
CA ASP A 131 -6.34 -5.73 -11.58
C ASP A 131 -5.02 -5.13 -12.05
N LEU A 132 -3.91 -5.76 -11.64
CA LEU A 132 -2.55 -5.43 -12.07
C LEU A 132 -1.94 -6.57 -12.88
N SER A 133 -2.75 -7.51 -13.34
CA SER A 133 -2.28 -8.72 -14.01
C SER A 133 -1.53 -8.42 -15.31
N SER A 134 -0.69 -9.35 -15.74
CA SER A 134 0.03 -9.28 -17.02
C SER A 134 0.82 -7.98 -17.17
N ASN A 135 1.69 -7.72 -16.21
CA ASN A 135 2.60 -6.57 -16.18
C ASN A 135 4.01 -7.05 -15.80
N ASN A 136 4.90 -6.10 -15.51
CA ASN A 136 6.27 -6.35 -15.09
C ASN A 136 6.52 -5.85 -13.65
N PHE A 137 5.48 -5.82 -12.79
CA PHE A 137 5.63 -5.48 -11.38
C PHE A 137 6.49 -6.52 -10.66
N SER A 138 7.28 -6.07 -9.68
CA SER A 138 8.31 -6.87 -9.00
C SER A 138 8.44 -6.49 -7.53
N GLY A 139 9.18 -7.29 -6.75
CA GLY A 139 9.32 -7.09 -5.30
C GLY A 139 8.21 -7.81 -4.53
N GLU A 140 8.06 -7.50 -3.25
CA GLU A 140 7.06 -8.14 -2.38
C GLU A 140 5.66 -7.58 -2.62
N ILE A 141 4.64 -8.38 -2.35
CA ILE A 141 3.25 -7.91 -2.30
C ILE A 141 3.10 -7.09 -1.00
N PRO A 142 2.71 -5.81 -1.05
CA PRO A 142 2.63 -4.99 0.15
C PRO A 142 1.49 -5.49 1.05
N LYS A 143 1.83 -5.83 2.30
CA LYS A 143 0.87 -6.34 3.29
C LYS A 143 -0.33 -5.42 3.49
N ASN A 144 -0.13 -4.11 3.34
CA ASN A 144 -1.14 -3.09 3.53
C ASN A 144 -2.33 -3.21 2.57
N ILE A 145 -2.22 -3.94 1.44
CA ILE A 145 -3.38 -4.27 0.60
C ILE A 145 -4.50 -4.92 1.42
N SER A 146 -4.18 -5.62 2.53
CA SER A 146 -5.18 -6.17 3.45
C SER A 146 -6.10 -5.12 4.09
N ASN A 147 -5.68 -3.85 4.14
CA ASN A 147 -6.48 -2.75 4.69
C ASN A 147 -7.60 -2.29 3.74
N CYS A 148 -7.53 -2.66 2.46
CA CYS A 148 -8.61 -2.45 1.48
C CYS A 148 -9.75 -3.46 1.72
N THR A 149 -10.46 -3.31 2.84
CA THR A 149 -11.44 -4.29 3.33
C THR A 149 -12.67 -4.51 2.42
N PHE A 150 -12.86 -3.64 1.42
CA PHE A 150 -13.94 -3.75 0.42
C PHE A 150 -13.55 -4.57 -0.83
N LEU A 151 -12.30 -5.04 -0.91
CA LEU A 151 -11.76 -5.71 -2.09
C LEU A 151 -12.48 -7.05 -2.36
N ASN A 152 -13.08 -7.16 -3.54
CA ASN A 152 -13.74 -8.35 -4.07
C ASN A 152 -12.88 -9.04 -5.14
N VAL A 153 -12.12 -8.26 -5.91
CA VAL A 153 -11.25 -8.73 -7.00
C VAL A 153 -9.83 -8.24 -6.76
N LEU A 154 -8.88 -9.19 -6.68
CA LEU A 154 -7.46 -8.90 -6.62
C LEU A 154 -6.72 -9.84 -7.59
N LYS A 155 -6.22 -9.27 -8.68
CA LYS A 155 -5.43 -10.00 -9.68
C LYS A 155 -4.05 -9.42 -9.79
N LEU A 156 -3.06 -10.21 -9.44
CA LEU A 156 -1.63 -9.90 -9.51
C LEU A 156 -0.87 -10.92 -10.36
N ASP A 157 -1.59 -11.77 -11.08
CA ASP A 157 -1.00 -12.84 -11.90
C ASP A 157 -0.16 -12.30 -13.06
N ASN A 158 0.71 -13.15 -13.59
CA ASN A 158 1.57 -12.83 -14.73
C ASN A 158 2.42 -11.58 -14.46
N ASN A 159 3.15 -11.59 -13.35
CA ASN A 159 4.06 -10.53 -12.93
C ASN A 159 5.39 -11.15 -12.43
N LYS A 160 6.21 -10.35 -11.76
CA LYS A 160 7.49 -10.76 -11.17
C LYS A 160 7.50 -10.55 -9.64
N PHE A 161 6.33 -10.65 -8.99
CA PHE A 161 6.26 -10.57 -7.53
C PHE A 161 7.05 -11.72 -6.90
N SER A 162 7.76 -11.42 -5.82
CA SER A 162 8.67 -12.33 -5.12
C SER A 162 8.46 -12.26 -3.61
N GLY A 163 9.14 -13.13 -2.85
CA GLY A 163 9.00 -13.17 -1.39
C GLY A 163 7.76 -13.94 -0.96
N GLN A 164 7.26 -13.67 0.25
CA GLN A 164 6.12 -14.39 0.82
C GLN A 164 4.79 -13.71 0.49
N ILE A 165 3.71 -14.51 0.41
CA ILE A 165 2.36 -13.98 0.40
C ILE A 165 2.06 -13.43 1.81
N PRO A 166 1.75 -12.14 1.98
CA PRO A 166 1.46 -11.58 3.29
C PRO A 166 0.29 -12.32 3.95
N PRO A 167 0.45 -12.85 5.18
CA PRO A 167 -0.63 -13.55 5.86
C PRO A 167 -1.89 -12.70 6.09
N GLN A 168 -1.73 -11.38 6.13
CA GLN A 168 -2.81 -10.42 6.27
C GLN A 168 -3.79 -10.45 5.09
N LEU A 169 -3.37 -10.89 3.89
CA LEU A 169 -4.29 -11.07 2.76
C LEU A 169 -5.37 -12.12 3.06
N GLY A 170 -5.11 -13.07 3.97
CA GLY A 170 -6.10 -14.05 4.44
C GLY A 170 -7.29 -13.42 5.17
N GLN A 171 -7.16 -12.16 5.62
CA GLN A 171 -8.20 -11.41 6.34
C GLN A 171 -9.21 -10.72 5.39
N LEU A 172 -8.95 -10.71 4.08
CA LEU A 172 -9.84 -10.11 3.08
C LEU A 172 -11.08 -10.98 2.86
N SER A 173 -12.07 -10.85 3.74
CA SER A 173 -13.26 -11.70 3.80
C SER A 173 -14.24 -11.53 2.62
N ARG A 174 -14.09 -10.48 1.81
CA ARG A 174 -14.96 -10.17 0.67
C ARG A 174 -14.44 -10.66 -0.67
N ILE A 175 -13.24 -11.23 -0.71
CA ILE A 175 -12.60 -11.67 -1.95
C ILE A 175 -13.41 -12.78 -2.63
N LYS A 176 -13.72 -12.56 -3.90
CA LYS A 176 -14.43 -13.48 -4.80
C LYS A 176 -13.55 -13.93 -5.95
N THR A 177 -12.64 -13.08 -6.40
CA THR A 177 -11.70 -13.38 -7.47
C THR A 177 -10.30 -13.02 -7.01
N PHE A 178 -9.43 -14.01 -6.98
CA PHE A 178 -8.06 -13.88 -6.50
C PHE A 178 -7.13 -14.68 -7.39
N SER A 179 -6.03 -14.05 -7.82
CA SER A 179 -5.05 -14.73 -8.66
C SER A 179 -3.65 -14.15 -8.43
N LEU A 180 -2.72 -15.03 -8.07
CA LEU A 180 -1.28 -14.77 -7.95
C LEU A 180 -0.47 -15.63 -8.92
N THR A 181 -1.13 -16.31 -9.86
CA THR A 181 -0.52 -17.27 -10.79
C THR A 181 0.62 -16.65 -11.59
N ASN A 182 1.62 -17.45 -11.97
CA ASN A 182 2.75 -16.99 -12.78
C ASN A 182 3.51 -15.81 -12.13
N ASN A 183 4.04 -16.04 -10.93
CA ASN A 183 4.93 -15.12 -10.22
C ASN A 183 6.15 -15.88 -9.66
N GLN A 184 6.97 -15.22 -8.84
CA GLN A 184 8.17 -15.78 -8.19
C GLN A 184 7.97 -15.87 -6.67
N LEU A 185 6.73 -16.12 -6.22
CA LEU A 185 6.38 -16.17 -4.80
C LEU A 185 6.90 -17.45 -4.13
N SER A 186 7.13 -17.36 -2.83
CA SER A 186 7.75 -18.41 -2.03
C SER A 186 7.19 -18.49 -0.60
N GLY A 187 7.43 -19.61 0.07
CA GLY A 187 7.01 -19.81 1.45
C GLY A 187 5.56 -20.32 1.59
N PRO A 188 5.02 -20.30 2.82
CA PRO A 188 3.72 -20.90 3.10
C PRO A 188 2.59 -20.09 2.49
N ILE A 189 1.60 -20.79 1.91
CA ILE A 189 0.32 -20.19 1.53
C ILE A 189 -0.47 -19.86 2.81
N PRO A 190 -0.92 -18.60 2.99
CA PRO A 190 -1.66 -18.23 4.18
C PRO A 190 -3.09 -18.79 4.14
N VAL A 191 -3.70 -18.91 5.32
CA VAL A 191 -5.09 -19.36 5.44
C VAL A 191 -6.02 -18.20 5.09
N PHE A 192 -6.89 -18.41 4.11
CA PHE A 192 -7.89 -17.43 3.72
C PHE A 192 -9.24 -17.72 4.40
N THR A 193 -9.84 -16.66 4.94
CA THR A 193 -11.16 -16.75 5.61
C THR A 193 -12.30 -16.98 4.62
N SER A 194 -12.16 -16.53 3.38
CA SER A 194 -13.12 -16.71 2.27
C SER A 194 -12.88 -18.01 1.48
N ASN A 195 -12.59 -19.12 2.17
CA ASN A 195 -12.00 -20.34 1.59
C ASN A 195 -12.76 -20.94 0.38
N ASP A 196 -14.07 -20.66 0.24
CA ASP A 196 -14.89 -21.23 -0.84
C ASP A 196 -14.56 -20.65 -2.24
N THR A 197 -13.91 -19.48 -2.33
CA THR A 197 -13.65 -18.78 -3.61
C THR A 197 -12.21 -18.81 -4.08
N ILE A 198 -11.25 -19.20 -3.22
CA ILE A 198 -9.80 -19.18 -3.55
C ILE A 198 -9.29 -20.61 -3.71
N GLY A 199 -9.18 -21.04 -4.96
CA GLY A 199 -8.72 -22.39 -5.30
C GLY A 199 -7.19 -22.52 -5.39
N PRO A 200 -6.67 -23.75 -5.52
CA PRO A 200 -5.25 -24.01 -5.75
C PRO A 200 -4.72 -23.32 -7.02
N ASP A 201 -5.57 -23.20 -8.04
CA ASP A 201 -5.24 -22.60 -9.33
C ASP A 201 -4.83 -21.12 -9.20
N SER A 202 -5.32 -20.41 -8.18
CA SER A 202 -4.94 -19.02 -7.87
C SER A 202 -3.47 -18.85 -7.51
N PHE A 203 -2.77 -19.95 -7.18
CA PHE A 203 -1.37 -19.95 -6.76
C PHE A 203 -0.47 -20.68 -7.76
N ALA A 204 -0.99 -21.09 -8.92
CA ALA A 204 -0.26 -21.92 -9.86
C ALA A 204 1.02 -21.24 -10.35
N ASN A 205 2.01 -22.04 -10.76
CA ASN A 205 3.27 -21.57 -11.34
C ASN A 205 4.05 -20.59 -10.45
N ASN A 206 3.99 -20.78 -9.13
CA ASN A 206 4.87 -20.18 -8.15
C ASN A 206 5.66 -21.30 -7.44
N THR A 207 6.79 -21.70 -8.00
CA THR A 207 7.51 -22.93 -7.60
C THR A 207 8.09 -22.88 -6.17
N GLY A 208 8.12 -21.71 -5.54
CA GLY A 208 8.59 -21.55 -4.16
C GLY A 208 7.50 -21.71 -3.10
N LEU A 209 6.22 -21.79 -3.49
CA LEU A 209 5.11 -21.88 -2.55
C LEU A 209 4.98 -23.30 -1.98
N CYS A 210 4.53 -23.39 -0.73
CA CYS A 210 4.33 -24.64 -0.02
C CYS A 210 3.14 -24.56 0.94
N GLY A 211 2.72 -25.71 1.46
CA GLY A 211 1.57 -25.85 2.35
C GLY A 211 0.24 -25.93 1.59
N PRO A 212 -0.89 -26.16 2.30
CA PRO A 212 -2.20 -26.28 1.69
C PRO A 212 -2.55 -25.04 0.84
N PRO A 213 -3.15 -25.20 -0.35
CA PRO A 213 -3.73 -26.43 -0.89
C PRO A 213 -2.74 -27.39 -1.58
N TYR A 214 -1.45 -27.06 -1.67
CA TYR A 214 -0.45 -27.98 -2.20
C TYR A 214 -0.09 -29.07 -1.17
N LEU A 215 0.25 -30.27 -1.68
CA LEU A 215 0.70 -31.40 -0.85
C LEU A 215 2.12 -31.21 -0.28
N GLU A 216 2.89 -30.28 -0.84
CA GLU A 216 4.28 -30.05 -0.44
C GLU A 216 4.33 -29.34 0.92
N SER A 217 4.86 -30.03 1.93
CA SER A 217 5.04 -29.47 3.27
C SER A 217 6.15 -28.42 3.27
N CYS A 218 5.88 -27.26 3.88
CA CYS A 218 6.90 -26.23 4.05
C CYS A 218 8.06 -26.74 4.92
N LYS A 219 9.26 -26.82 4.34
CA LYS A 219 10.47 -27.09 5.13
C LYS A 219 10.66 -25.96 6.12
N ALA A 220 10.64 -26.26 7.41
CA ALA A 220 10.95 -25.27 8.43
C ALA A 220 12.33 -24.67 8.12
N SER A 221 12.41 -23.34 8.01
CA SER A 221 13.69 -22.65 7.98
C SER A 221 14.54 -23.18 9.13
N PRO A 222 15.84 -23.49 8.94
CA PRO A 222 16.67 -23.94 10.03
C PRO A 222 16.60 -22.85 11.11
N ARG A 223 15.93 -23.16 12.24
CA ARG A 223 16.02 -22.31 13.43
C ARG A 223 17.51 -22.12 13.64
N LYS A 224 18.00 -20.89 13.56
CA LYS A 224 19.27 -20.55 14.21
C LYS A 224 19.05 -20.97 15.66
N SER A 225 19.58 -22.14 16.01
CA SER A 225 19.61 -22.58 17.38
C SER A 225 20.38 -21.49 18.10
N MET A 226 19.67 -20.69 18.88
CA MET A 226 20.30 -19.83 19.85
C MET A 226 20.98 -20.78 20.81
N SER A 227 22.26 -21.07 20.56
CA SER A 227 23.06 -21.87 21.46
C SER A 227 22.96 -21.18 22.81
N LEU A 228 22.36 -21.85 23.78
CA LEU A 228 22.39 -21.44 25.16
C LEU A 228 23.87 -21.44 25.58
N VAL A 229 24.54 -20.29 25.46
CA VAL A 229 25.87 -20.09 26.01
C VAL A 229 25.67 -20.15 27.52
N ARG A 230 25.97 -21.30 28.13
CA ARG A 230 26.16 -21.38 29.58
C ARG A 230 27.34 -20.46 29.89
N VAL A 231 27.06 -19.31 30.47
CA VAL A 231 28.06 -18.54 31.21
C VAL A 231 28.41 -19.41 32.42
N ILE A 232 29.53 -20.11 32.33
CA ILE A 232 30.13 -20.75 33.49
C ILE A 232 30.73 -19.60 34.29
N GLU A 233 30.05 -19.16 35.35
CA GLU A 233 30.66 -18.29 36.36
C GLU A 233 31.87 -19.02 36.95
N SER A 234 33.06 -18.57 36.55
CA SER A 234 34.31 -19.03 37.12
C SER A 234 34.46 -18.44 38.52
N ASN A 235 34.16 -19.24 39.53
CA ASN A 235 34.41 -18.93 40.95
C ASN A 235 35.92 -18.76 41.29
N GLY A 236 36.83 -18.77 40.31
CA GLY A 236 38.27 -18.60 40.52
C GLY A 236 38.74 -17.15 40.56
N VAL A 237 38.03 -16.20 39.93
CA VAL A 237 38.51 -14.81 39.82
C VAL A 237 38.17 -13.99 41.07
N VAL A 238 37.04 -14.29 41.74
CA VAL A 238 36.59 -13.55 42.93
C VAL A 238 37.48 -13.81 44.15
N MET A 239 38.10 -14.99 44.26
CA MET A 239 39.02 -15.31 45.38
C MET A 239 40.35 -14.55 45.30
N MET A 240 40.83 -14.20 44.10
CA MET A 240 42.12 -13.49 43.96
C MET A 240 42.04 -12.02 44.36
N ILE A 241 40.86 -11.40 44.24
CA ILE A 241 40.65 -10.01 44.69
C ILE A 241 40.47 -9.95 46.22
N ALA A 242 39.81 -10.93 46.83
CA ALA A 242 39.59 -10.96 48.28
C ALA A 242 40.89 -11.13 49.09
N VAL A 243 41.84 -11.92 48.59
CA VAL A 243 43.14 -12.12 49.27
C VAL A 243 44.01 -10.85 49.18
N GLY A 244 43.97 -10.11 48.08
CA GLY A 244 44.75 -8.89 47.89
C GLY A 244 44.39 -7.75 48.86
N PHE A 245 43.09 -7.57 49.15
CA PHE A 245 42.65 -6.54 50.11
C PHE A 245 42.90 -6.93 51.57
N GLY A 246 42.88 -8.23 51.91
CA GLY A 246 43.14 -8.70 53.27
C GLY A 246 44.59 -8.52 53.71
N VAL A 247 45.57 -8.77 52.82
CA VAL A 247 46.99 -8.63 53.17
C VAL A 247 47.43 -7.16 53.22
N GLY A 248 46.86 -6.31 52.35
CA GLY A 248 47.14 -4.86 52.37
C GLY A 248 46.65 -4.16 53.64
N PHE A 249 45.49 -4.55 54.18
CA PHE A 249 44.93 -3.90 55.37
C PHE A 249 45.72 -4.23 56.65
N VAL A 250 46.27 -5.44 56.78
CA VAL A 250 47.05 -5.85 57.96
C VAL A 250 48.42 -5.17 58.01
N VAL A 251 49.07 -4.94 56.85
CA VAL A 251 50.37 -4.26 56.81
C VAL A 251 50.25 -2.76 57.12
N SER A 252 49.20 -2.09 56.63
CA SER A 252 48.97 -0.66 56.94
C SER A 252 48.55 -0.42 58.39
N PHE A 253 47.79 -1.32 59.02
CA PHE A 253 47.41 -1.18 60.43
C PHE A 253 48.58 -1.42 61.40
N SER A 254 49.52 -2.28 61.02
CA SER A 254 50.73 -2.56 61.82
C SER A 254 51.73 -1.39 61.82
N TYR A 255 51.78 -0.62 60.74
CA TYR A 255 52.64 0.57 60.64
C TYR A 255 52.10 1.75 61.48
N PHE A 256 50.79 1.85 61.68
CA PHE A 256 50.15 2.96 62.41
C PHE A 256 50.18 2.81 63.94
N ILE A 257 50.45 1.61 64.46
CA ILE A 257 50.51 1.34 65.91
C ILE A 257 51.91 1.59 66.50
N PHE A 258 52.96 1.68 65.67
CA PHE A 258 54.36 1.80 66.11
C PHE A 258 55.03 3.14 65.72
N GLN A 259 54.27 4.22 65.56
CA GLN A 259 54.83 5.57 65.39
C GLN A 259 54.18 6.58 66.36
#